data_AF-A0A523TNN9-F1
#
_entry.id   AF-A0A523TNN9-F1
#
_cell.length_a   1.000
_cell.length_b   1.000
_cell.length_c   1.000
_cell.angle_alpha   90.00
_cell.angle_beta   90.00
_cell.angle_gamma   90.00
#
_symmetry.space_group_name_H-M   'P 1'
#
loop_
_entity.id
_entity.type
_entity.pdbx_description
1 polymer ?
#
loop_
_entity_poly.entity_id
_entity_poly.type
_entity_poly.pdbx_seq_one_letter_code
_entity_poly.pdbx_strand_id
1 'polypeptide(L)'
;MFGFQELKPKITITPASVECPVKACKNTVERQRRSFKREERFFCQDHRIYISPSTFEYDQETENLLWMNKADLSLFRAIKTVKRESRIARDNSEDALSWNVFRYLETENLLSKLLSSITGIEQQQTKLIYWSFSQDHQGSWPELNSARQEFGEELKRSSEPDLVAVTDKDIFFIEAKFTASNNTTPSDKNNCRKYLTGGTEWHKQVFTQDFNTIAVIGKKYELFRFWLLGSWLANQCQKDFYLLNLVLAEREKNIEKQFSPYIKPAVNRQFKRVTWEDIKDHIINNAPEGEEKSKILAYFTNKTMGYDHSGSLQKAFAFK
;
A
#
# COMPACT_ATOMS: atom_id res chain seq x y z
N MET A 1 1.63 -4.71 -19.44
CA MET A 1 1.69 -3.49 -18.62
C MET A 1 2.72 -2.56 -19.23
N PHE A 2 2.35 -1.32 -19.54
CA PHE A 2 3.29 -0.30 -19.98
C PHE A 2 4.08 0.24 -18.77
N GLY A 3 5.40 0.23 -18.88
CA GLY A 3 6.31 0.81 -17.89
C GLY A 3 7.41 1.61 -18.57
N PHE A 4 8.50 1.84 -17.85
CA PHE A 4 9.61 2.69 -18.25
C PHE A 4 10.16 2.39 -19.65
N GLN A 5 10.17 1.12 -20.06
CA GLN A 5 10.64 0.66 -21.36
C GLN A 5 9.63 0.93 -22.49
N GLU A 6 8.32 0.91 -22.22
CA GLU A 6 7.26 1.11 -23.21
C GLU A 6 6.79 2.57 -23.29
N LEU A 7 7.06 3.37 -22.26
CA LEU A 7 6.57 4.73 -22.14
C LEU A 7 7.56 5.78 -22.65
N LYS A 8 7.05 6.90 -23.16
CA LYS A 8 7.83 8.04 -23.62
C LYS A 8 8.57 8.68 -22.42
N PRO A 9 9.87 9.00 -22.53
CA PRO A 9 10.60 9.72 -21.49
C PRO A 9 10.02 11.12 -21.22
N LYS A 10 9.41 11.73 -22.23
CA LYS A 10 8.76 13.03 -22.18
C LYS A 10 7.44 12.97 -22.91
N ILE A 11 6.39 13.55 -22.33
CA ILE A 11 5.10 13.78 -23.00
C ILE A 11 4.83 15.27 -23.14
N THR A 12 4.13 15.63 -24.19
CA THR A 12 3.64 16.99 -24.41
C THR A 12 2.35 17.20 -23.62
N ILE A 13 2.33 18.20 -22.75
CA ILE A 13 1.16 18.61 -21.97
C ILE A 13 0.87 20.07 -22.32
N THR A 14 -0.31 20.35 -22.88
CA THR A 14 -0.75 21.71 -23.23
C THR A 14 -1.88 22.15 -22.28
N PRO A 15 -2.38 23.39 -22.38
CA PRO A 15 -3.59 23.79 -21.67
C PRO A 15 -4.84 22.99 -22.05
N ALA A 16 -4.89 22.43 -23.27
CA ALA A 16 -6.07 21.77 -23.84
C ALA A 16 -5.93 20.25 -23.99
N SER A 17 -4.71 19.73 -24.13
CA SER A 17 -4.47 18.33 -24.49
C SER A 17 -3.30 17.69 -23.75
N VAL A 18 -3.29 16.36 -23.75
CA VAL A 18 -2.20 15.51 -23.26
C VAL A 18 -1.88 14.45 -24.30
N GLU A 19 -0.60 14.25 -24.57
CA GLU A 19 -0.10 13.21 -25.46
C GLU A 19 -0.25 11.81 -24.86
N CYS A 20 -0.55 10.81 -25.68
CA CYS A 20 -0.51 9.41 -25.24
C CYS A 20 0.91 9.04 -24.77
N PRO A 21 1.06 8.45 -23.58
CA PRO A 21 2.37 8.20 -22.99
C PRO A 21 3.11 7.00 -23.61
N VAL A 22 2.45 6.15 -24.41
CA VAL A 22 3.08 4.96 -25.01
C VAL A 22 3.97 5.36 -26.20
N LYS A 23 5.18 4.79 -26.28
CA LYS A 23 6.14 5.04 -27.37
C LYS A 23 5.50 4.80 -28.75
N ALA A 24 5.93 5.57 -29.74
CA ALA A 24 5.42 5.57 -31.11
C ALA A 24 3.94 5.94 -31.32
N CYS A 25 3.13 6.01 -30.26
CA CYS A 25 1.76 6.52 -30.35
C CYS A 25 1.74 8.01 -30.70
N LYS A 26 0.95 8.42 -31.68
CA LYS A 26 0.78 9.84 -32.06
C LYS A 26 -0.51 10.47 -31.53
N ASN A 27 -1.33 9.71 -30.82
CA ASN A 27 -2.61 10.19 -30.31
C ASN A 27 -2.41 11.24 -29.22
N THR A 28 -3.32 12.20 -29.21
CA THR A 28 -3.48 13.19 -28.14
C THR A 28 -4.94 13.19 -27.71
N VAL A 29 -5.19 13.42 -26.43
CA VAL A 29 -6.55 13.46 -25.85
C VAL A 29 -6.78 14.79 -25.15
N GLU A 30 -8.04 15.09 -24.81
CA GLU A 30 -8.33 16.28 -24.00
C GLU A 30 -7.63 16.21 -22.64
N ARG A 31 -7.20 17.37 -22.13
CA ARG A 31 -6.54 17.44 -20.83
C ARG A 31 -7.53 17.33 -19.69
N GLN A 32 -7.38 16.28 -18.88
CA GLN A 32 -8.08 16.16 -17.61
C GLN A 32 -7.67 17.26 -16.61
N ARG A 33 -8.64 17.76 -15.85
CA ARG A 33 -8.45 18.80 -14.83
C ARG A 33 -9.09 18.36 -13.51
N ARG A 34 -8.43 18.68 -12.39
CA ARG A 34 -8.87 18.45 -10.99
C ARG A 34 -8.94 16.98 -10.57
N SER A 35 -9.71 16.14 -11.27
CA SER A 35 -9.96 14.74 -10.93
C SER A 35 -9.78 13.84 -12.14
N PHE A 36 -9.31 12.61 -11.90
CA PHE A 36 -9.24 11.59 -12.94
C PHE A 36 -10.65 11.09 -13.29
N LYS A 37 -10.95 10.94 -14.58
CA LYS A 37 -12.22 10.49 -15.12
C LYS A 37 -12.01 9.55 -16.30
N ARG A 38 -12.89 8.54 -16.39
CA ARG A 38 -12.92 7.57 -17.50
C ARG A 38 -13.97 7.96 -18.53
N GLU A 39 -13.71 9.04 -19.26
CA GLU A 39 -14.56 9.55 -20.35
C GLU A 39 -13.86 9.31 -21.70
N GLU A 40 -14.63 9.07 -22.78
CA GLU A 40 -14.09 8.72 -24.11
C GLU A 40 -13.10 9.76 -24.65
N ARG A 41 -13.35 11.06 -24.39
CA ARG A 41 -12.45 12.15 -24.79
C ARG A 41 -11.06 12.12 -24.12
N PHE A 42 -10.88 11.30 -23.09
CA PHE A 42 -9.61 11.07 -22.40
C PHE A 42 -8.97 9.72 -22.77
N PHE A 43 -9.61 8.95 -23.65
CA PHE A 43 -9.25 7.58 -23.97
C PHE A 43 -8.38 7.51 -25.23
N CYS A 44 -7.28 6.77 -25.16
CA CYS A 44 -6.51 6.39 -26.33
C CYS A 44 -6.95 5.01 -26.80
N GLN A 45 -7.64 4.95 -27.94
CA GLN A 45 -8.20 3.70 -28.47
C GLN A 45 -7.11 2.68 -28.83
N ASP A 46 -5.98 3.12 -29.40
CA ASP A 46 -4.87 2.24 -29.79
C ASP A 46 -4.25 1.47 -28.62
N HIS A 47 -4.18 2.08 -27.44
CA HIS A 47 -3.51 1.53 -26.25
C HIS A 47 -4.47 1.18 -25.12
N ARG A 48 -5.76 1.47 -25.30
CA ARG A 48 -6.84 1.23 -24.35
C ARG A 48 -6.55 1.75 -22.95
N ILE A 49 -6.13 3.02 -22.87
CA ILE A 49 -5.84 3.70 -21.61
C ILE A 49 -6.55 5.06 -21.55
N TYR A 50 -7.02 5.42 -20.36
CA TYR A 50 -7.49 6.78 -20.04
C TYR A 50 -6.30 7.61 -19.57
N ILE A 51 -6.05 8.75 -20.19
CA ILE A 51 -4.82 9.53 -19.98
C ILE A 51 -5.11 10.78 -19.17
N SER A 52 -4.22 11.06 -18.21
CA SER A 52 -4.14 12.33 -17.50
C SER A 52 -2.72 12.90 -17.60
N PRO A 53 -2.49 14.17 -17.21
CA PRO A 53 -1.15 14.78 -17.31
C PRO A 53 -0.03 14.07 -16.54
N SER A 54 -0.37 13.34 -15.47
CA SER A 54 0.63 12.75 -14.56
C SER A 54 0.61 11.23 -14.51
N THR A 55 -0.39 10.57 -15.10
CA THR A 55 -0.63 9.13 -15.00
C THR A 55 -1.66 8.69 -16.05
N PHE A 56 -1.84 7.39 -16.23
CA PHE A 56 -2.96 6.83 -16.99
C PHE A 56 -3.62 5.67 -16.21
N GLU A 57 -4.88 5.37 -16.54
CA GLU A 57 -5.58 4.16 -16.09
C GLU A 57 -5.78 3.21 -17.27
N TYR A 58 -5.47 1.94 -17.05
CA TYR A 58 -5.87 0.86 -17.96
C TYR A 58 -7.39 0.77 -18.07
N ASP A 59 -7.88 0.38 -19.25
CA ASP A 59 -9.29 0.10 -19.44
C ASP A 59 -9.75 -1.04 -18.50
N GLN A 60 -8.94 -2.09 -18.39
CA GLN A 60 -9.21 -3.21 -17.49
C GLN A 60 -8.22 -3.21 -16.33
N GLU A 61 -8.72 -3.30 -15.10
CA GLU A 61 -7.89 -3.34 -13.88
C GLU A 61 -6.84 -4.46 -13.91
N THR A 62 -7.18 -5.60 -14.52
CA THR A 62 -6.30 -6.76 -14.65
C THR A 62 -5.05 -6.50 -15.48
N GLU A 63 -5.05 -5.47 -16.33
CA GLU A 63 -3.89 -5.11 -17.17
C GLU A 63 -2.72 -4.54 -16.35
N ASN A 64 -2.98 -4.17 -15.08
CA ASN A 64 -1.96 -3.76 -14.11
C ASN A 64 -1.54 -4.88 -13.14
N LEU A 65 -2.01 -6.11 -13.34
CA LEU A 65 -1.66 -7.28 -12.52
C LEU A 65 -0.66 -8.16 -13.27
N LEU A 66 0.33 -8.68 -12.56
CA LEU A 66 1.32 -9.60 -13.14
C LEU A 66 0.76 -11.01 -13.35
N TRP A 67 -0.09 -11.49 -12.43
CA TRP A 67 -0.68 -12.83 -12.50
C TRP A 67 -2.19 -12.76 -12.66
N MET A 68 -2.68 -13.54 -13.62
CA MET A 68 -4.08 -13.60 -14.02
C MET A 68 -4.59 -15.04 -14.13
N ASN A 69 -3.96 -15.98 -13.41
CA ASN A 69 -4.49 -17.34 -13.36
C ASN A 69 -5.84 -17.35 -12.62
N LYS A 70 -6.59 -18.46 -12.75
CA LYS A 70 -7.94 -18.57 -12.19
C LYS A 70 -7.99 -18.33 -10.67
N ALA A 71 -6.98 -18.78 -9.93
CA ALA A 71 -6.94 -18.62 -8.47
C ALA A 71 -6.76 -17.14 -8.10
N ASP A 72 -5.80 -16.46 -8.71
CA ASP A 72 -5.51 -15.05 -8.44
C ASP A 72 -6.68 -14.13 -8.83
N LEU A 73 -7.30 -14.37 -9.99
CA LEU A 73 -8.48 -13.61 -10.41
C LEU A 73 -9.69 -13.85 -9.49
N SER A 74 -9.85 -15.07 -8.96
CA SER A 74 -10.93 -15.39 -8.02
C SER A 74 -10.72 -14.69 -6.69
N LEU A 75 -9.48 -14.74 -6.15
CA LEU A 75 -9.11 -14.02 -4.94
C LEU A 75 -9.28 -12.50 -5.10
N PHE A 76 -8.78 -11.95 -6.21
CA PHE A 76 -8.91 -10.52 -6.50
C PHE A 76 -10.37 -10.07 -6.55
N ARG A 77 -11.26 -10.84 -7.21
CA ARG A 77 -12.71 -10.57 -7.21
C ARG A 77 -13.31 -10.63 -5.82
N ALA A 78 -12.91 -11.60 -4.99
CA ALA A 78 -13.41 -11.72 -3.63
C ALA A 78 -13.00 -10.53 -2.76
N ILE A 79 -11.74 -10.10 -2.84
CA ILE A 79 -11.21 -8.92 -2.14
C ILE A 79 -12.02 -7.66 -2.47
N LYS A 80 -12.40 -7.47 -3.75
CA LYS A 80 -13.20 -6.31 -4.18
C LYS A 80 -14.58 -6.20 -3.52
N THR A 81 -15.07 -7.28 -2.89
CA THR A 81 -16.33 -7.22 -2.13
C THR A 81 -16.16 -6.55 -0.76
N VAL A 82 -14.92 -6.45 -0.27
CA VAL A 82 -14.56 -5.87 1.04
C VAL A 82 -13.80 -4.56 0.89
N LYS A 83 -12.83 -4.50 -0.04
CA LYS A 83 -12.01 -3.31 -0.30
C LYS A 83 -12.89 -2.15 -0.75
N ARG A 84 -12.67 -0.97 -0.17
CA ARG A 84 -13.58 0.17 -0.32
C ARG A 84 -13.34 1.02 -1.55
N GLU A 85 -12.08 1.37 -1.77
CA GLU A 85 -11.62 2.09 -2.95
C GLU A 85 -10.51 1.26 -3.58
N SER A 86 -10.56 1.09 -4.89
CA SER A 86 -9.48 0.48 -5.63
C SER A 86 -9.09 1.40 -6.76
N ARG A 87 -7.80 1.74 -6.81
CA ARG A 87 -7.19 2.49 -7.92
C ARG A 87 -6.19 1.62 -8.65
N ILE A 88 -6.44 0.31 -8.66
CA ILE A 88 -5.49 -0.68 -9.14
C ILE A 88 -5.19 -0.53 -10.64
N ALA A 89 -6.10 0.05 -11.43
CA ALA A 89 -5.89 0.30 -12.85
C ALA A 89 -4.88 1.43 -13.15
N ARG A 90 -4.47 2.25 -12.17
CA ARG A 90 -3.51 3.36 -12.42
C ARG A 90 -2.10 2.84 -12.64
N ASP A 91 -1.37 3.39 -13.60
CA ASP A 91 0.02 3.01 -13.84
C ASP A 91 0.89 3.15 -12.58
N ASN A 92 0.64 4.21 -11.80
CA ASN A 92 1.35 4.49 -10.55
C ASN A 92 0.59 4.01 -9.31
N SER A 93 -0.28 3.00 -9.46
CA SER A 93 -1.07 2.46 -8.36
C SER A 93 -0.22 1.79 -7.29
N GLU A 94 -0.39 2.25 -6.05
CA GLU A 94 0.09 1.61 -4.84
C GLU A 94 -0.61 0.27 -4.59
N ASP A 95 -1.94 0.20 -4.79
CA ASP A 95 -2.69 -1.05 -4.69
C ASP A 95 -2.12 -2.14 -5.61
N ALA A 96 -1.78 -1.78 -6.85
CA ALA A 96 -1.23 -2.74 -7.81
C ALA A 96 0.20 -3.15 -7.44
N LEU A 97 1.00 -2.22 -6.92
CA LEU A 97 2.34 -2.52 -6.43
C LEU A 97 2.29 -3.49 -5.24
N SER A 98 1.46 -3.20 -4.24
CA SER A 98 1.25 -4.06 -3.08
C SER A 98 0.73 -5.44 -3.48
N TRP A 99 -0.28 -5.51 -4.36
CA TRP A 99 -0.77 -6.78 -4.89
C TRP A 99 0.33 -7.59 -5.57
N ASN A 100 0.98 -7.02 -6.58
CA ASN A 100 1.96 -7.74 -7.39
C ASN A 100 3.14 -8.22 -6.53
N VAL A 101 3.66 -7.38 -5.64
CA VAL A 101 4.80 -7.77 -4.81
C VAL A 101 4.42 -8.82 -3.78
N PHE A 102 3.34 -8.59 -3.02
CA PHE A 102 3.02 -9.51 -1.93
C PHE A 102 2.33 -10.79 -2.38
N ARG A 103 1.63 -10.78 -3.52
CA ARG A 103 1.13 -12.01 -4.10
C ARG A 103 2.26 -12.93 -4.52
N TYR A 104 3.32 -12.39 -5.13
CA TYR A 104 4.53 -13.15 -5.42
C TYR A 104 5.18 -13.71 -4.16
N LEU A 105 5.35 -12.88 -3.12
CA LEU A 105 5.95 -13.32 -1.86
C LEU A 105 5.13 -14.44 -1.19
N GLU A 106 3.81 -14.40 -1.31
CA GLU A 106 2.90 -15.42 -0.80
C GLU A 106 3.00 -16.72 -1.61
N THR A 107 2.92 -16.67 -2.95
CA THR A 107 2.96 -17.87 -3.80
C THR A 107 4.30 -18.57 -3.79
N GLU A 108 5.39 -17.82 -3.67
CA GLU A 108 6.76 -18.35 -3.64
C GLU A 108 7.23 -18.69 -2.20
N ASN A 109 6.35 -18.61 -1.20
CA ASN A 109 6.66 -18.88 0.21
C ASN A 109 7.83 -18.03 0.77
N LEU A 110 7.99 -16.80 0.29
CA LEU A 110 9.07 -15.88 0.69
C LEU A 110 8.67 -14.92 1.81
N LEU A 111 7.37 -14.78 2.07
CA LEU A 111 6.84 -13.83 3.04
C LEU A 111 7.34 -14.07 4.47
N SER A 112 7.30 -15.32 4.97
CA SER A 112 7.79 -15.62 6.32
C SER A 112 9.26 -15.26 6.48
N LYS A 113 10.09 -15.61 5.49
CA LYS A 113 11.52 -15.28 5.50
C LYS A 113 11.78 -13.77 5.48
N LEU A 114 10.98 -13.01 4.73
CA LEU A 114 11.04 -11.54 4.72
C LEU A 114 10.71 -10.97 6.11
N LEU A 115 9.63 -11.43 6.72
CA LEU A 115 9.23 -10.95 8.04
C LEU A 115 10.26 -11.34 9.11
N SER A 116 10.91 -12.51 8.97
CA SER A 116 12.02 -12.90 9.84
C SER A 116 13.24 -12.00 9.73
N SER A 117 13.62 -11.59 8.51
CA SER A 117 14.76 -10.68 8.35
C SER A 117 14.45 -9.29 8.92
N ILE A 118 13.20 -8.82 8.79
CA ILE A 118 12.75 -7.54 9.34
C ILE A 118 12.73 -7.56 10.88
N THR A 119 12.25 -8.64 11.49
CA THR A 119 12.09 -8.74 12.95
C THR A 119 13.34 -9.22 13.68
N GLY A 120 14.18 -10.02 13.01
CA GLY A 120 15.24 -10.79 13.64
C GLY A 120 14.73 -12.06 14.34
N ILE A 121 13.45 -12.42 14.16
CA ILE A 121 12.79 -13.56 14.81
C ILE A 121 12.26 -14.51 13.73
N GLU A 122 12.46 -15.80 13.90
CA GLU A 122 11.92 -16.79 12.97
C GLU A 122 10.38 -16.73 12.92
N GLN A 123 9.83 -16.62 11.72
CA GLN A 123 8.41 -16.56 11.43
C GLN A 123 8.02 -17.83 10.67
N GLN A 124 6.88 -18.41 11.03
CA GLN A 124 6.34 -19.58 10.36
C GLN A 124 4.84 -19.40 10.10
N GLN A 125 4.30 -20.20 9.18
CA GLN A 125 2.86 -20.28 8.90
C GLN A 125 2.20 -18.90 8.66
N THR A 126 2.85 -18.04 7.88
CA THR A 126 2.35 -16.70 7.64
C THR A 126 1.13 -16.71 6.73
N LYS A 127 0.03 -16.13 7.22
CA LYS A 127 -1.17 -15.86 6.43
C LYS A 127 -1.21 -14.38 6.05
N LEU A 128 -1.57 -14.09 4.81
CA LEU A 128 -1.69 -12.73 4.30
C LEU A 128 -3.16 -12.36 4.09
N ILE A 129 -3.52 -11.18 4.58
CA ILE A 129 -4.84 -10.58 4.51
C ILE A 129 -4.70 -9.28 3.70
N TYR A 130 -5.45 -9.18 2.61
CA TYR A 130 -5.35 -8.09 1.66
C TYR A 130 -6.49 -7.09 1.87
N TRP A 131 -6.18 -5.83 2.22
CA TRP A 131 -7.18 -4.78 2.44
C TRP A 131 -8.36 -5.24 3.30
N SER A 132 -8.05 -5.82 4.46
CA SER A 132 -9.00 -6.43 5.40
C SER A 132 -9.70 -7.72 4.95
N PHE A 133 -9.52 -8.19 3.71
CA PHE A 133 -10.12 -9.45 3.26
C PHE A 133 -9.34 -10.66 3.78
N SER A 134 -10.00 -11.48 4.59
CA SER A 134 -9.50 -12.76 5.09
C SER A 134 -10.01 -13.90 4.22
N GLN A 135 -9.08 -14.68 3.67
CA GLN A 135 -9.40 -15.86 2.87
C GLN A 135 -10.09 -16.94 3.72
N ASP A 136 -9.69 -17.11 4.98
CA ASP A 136 -10.28 -18.10 5.89
C ASP A 136 -11.76 -17.81 6.19
N HIS A 137 -12.12 -16.53 6.30
CA HIS A 137 -13.48 -16.09 6.62
C HIS A 137 -14.31 -15.74 5.38
N GLN A 138 -13.70 -15.74 4.19
CA GLN A 138 -14.32 -15.31 2.93
C GLN A 138 -15.00 -13.93 3.05
N GLY A 139 -14.32 -12.98 3.69
CA GLY A 139 -14.89 -11.67 4.00
C GLY A 139 -13.96 -10.78 4.79
N SER A 140 -14.48 -9.71 5.39
CA SER A 140 -13.69 -8.82 6.24
C SER A 140 -13.19 -9.57 7.47
N TRP A 141 -11.91 -9.42 7.79
CA TRP A 141 -11.26 -10.08 8.91
C TRP A 141 -11.92 -9.69 10.25
N PRO A 142 -12.50 -10.66 11.00
CA PRO A 142 -13.29 -10.36 12.20
C PRO A 142 -12.52 -9.65 13.31
N GLU A 143 -11.25 -9.99 13.51
CA GLU A 143 -10.40 -9.46 14.56
C GLU A 143 -10.14 -7.96 14.35
N LEU A 144 -9.89 -7.55 13.09
CA LEU A 144 -9.78 -6.15 12.75
C LEU A 144 -11.12 -5.41 12.89
N ASN A 145 -12.25 -6.06 12.55
CA ASN A 145 -13.57 -5.46 12.78
C ASN A 145 -13.86 -5.25 14.27
N SER A 146 -13.44 -6.18 15.11
CA SER A 146 -13.57 -6.06 16.57
C SER A 146 -12.79 -4.86 17.08
N ALA A 147 -11.53 -4.68 16.63
CA ALA A 147 -10.73 -3.52 16.97
C ALA A 147 -11.36 -2.20 16.49
N ARG A 148 -11.86 -2.17 15.26
CA ARG A 148 -12.56 -0.99 14.69
C ARG A 148 -13.77 -0.61 15.54
N GLN A 149 -14.60 -1.58 15.93
CA GLN A 149 -15.78 -1.34 16.75
C GLN A 149 -15.43 -0.87 18.17
N GLU A 150 -14.41 -1.48 18.78
CA GLU A 150 -13.92 -1.09 20.12
C GLU A 150 -13.56 0.40 20.15
N PHE A 151 -12.87 0.87 19.11
CA PHE A 151 -12.45 2.26 18.99
C PHE A 151 -13.48 3.19 18.31
N GLY A 152 -14.72 2.73 18.14
CA GLY A 152 -15.84 3.53 17.63
C GLY A 152 -15.74 3.88 16.16
N GLU A 153 -14.98 3.11 15.37
CA GLU A 153 -14.97 3.19 13.92
C GLU A 153 -16.21 2.49 13.33
N GLU A 154 -16.79 3.11 12.30
CA GLU A 154 -17.88 2.49 11.54
C GLU A 154 -17.30 1.53 10.52
N LEU A 155 -17.71 0.26 10.49
CA LEU A 155 -17.13 -0.76 9.60
C LEU A 155 -17.18 -0.38 8.09
N LYS A 156 -18.13 0.47 7.69
CA LYS A 156 -18.22 0.98 6.31
C LYS A 156 -17.20 2.10 6.00
N ARG A 157 -16.64 2.74 7.04
CA ARG A 157 -15.75 3.93 6.99
C ARG A 157 -14.70 3.91 8.12
N SER A 158 -13.99 2.80 8.25
CA SER A 158 -12.96 2.53 9.29
C SER A 158 -11.51 2.51 8.75
N SER A 159 -10.54 2.12 9.56
CA SER A 159 -9.13 1.99 9.16
C SER A 159 -8.88 0.70 8.38
N GLU A 160 -8.30 0.76 7.19
CA GLU A 160 -7.98 -0.39 6.31
C GLU A 160 -6.47 -0.39 6.08
N PRO A 161 -5.68 -1.23 6.79
CA PRO A 161 -4.28 -1.45 6.43
C PRO A 161 -4.21 -2.06 5.04
N ASP A 162 -3.19 -1.71 4.25
CA ASP A 162 -3.01 -2.30 2.92
C ASP A 162 -2.89 -3.81 2.99
N LEU A 163 -2.07 -4.29 3.94
CA LEU A 163 -1.83 -5.70 4.15
C LEU A 163 -1.73 -5.98 5.66
N VAL A 164 -2.20 -7.17 6.04
CA VAL A 164 -1.96 -7.73 7.36
C VAL A 164 -1.35 -9.11 7.21
N ALA A 165 -0.17 -9.33 7.80
CA ALA A 165 0.40 -10.66 7.91
C ALA A 165 0.21 -11.18 9.34
N VAL A 166 -0.25 -12.43 9.46
CA VAL A 166 -0.51 -13.08 10.76
C VAL A 166 0.30 -14.36 10.83
N THR A 167 1.08 -14.53 11.90
CA THR A 167 1.81 -15.77 12.21
C THR A 167 1.28 -16.39 13.50
N ASP A 168 1.91 -17.47 13.95
CA ASP A 168 1.62 -18.10 15.24
C ASP A 168 1.91 -17.16 16.42
N LYS A 169 2.86 -16.24 16.29
CA LYS A 169 3.29 -15.34 17.38
C LYS A 169 3.02 -13.87 17.13
N ASP A 170 2.94 -13.44 15.87
CA ASP A 170 3.03 -12.02 15.54
C ASP A 170 1.91 -11.58 14.60
N ILE A 171 1.58 -10.28 14.69
CA ILE A 171 0.69 -9.58 13.77
C ILE A 171 1.44 -8.39 13.18
N PHE A 172 1.49 -8.34 11.85
CA PHE A 172 2.11 -7.27 11.09
C PHE A 172 1.03 -6.47 10.40
N PHE A 173 0.89 -5.19 10.74
CA PHE A 173 0.20 -4.24 9.88
C PHE A 173 1.24 -3.65 8.96
N ILE A 174 1.01 -3.75 7.65
CA ILE A 174 1.91 -3.23 6.64
C ILE A 174 1.15 -2.13 5.91
N GLU A 175 1.63 -0.90 6.09
CA GLU A 175 1.11 0.28 5.41
C GLU A 175 2.04 0.64 4.28
N ALA A 176 1.56 0.52 3.05
CA ALA A 176 2.32 0.82 1.87
C ALA A 176 2.23 2.32 1.55
N LYS A 177 3.36 2.91 1.17
CA LYS A 177 3.45 4.24 0.58
C LYS A 177 4.31 4.16 -0.67
N PHE A 178 3.70 4.53 -1.79
CA PHE A 178 4.36 4.64 -3.06
C PHE A 178 4.48 6.12 -3.46
N THR A 179 3.36 6.74 -3.84
CA THR A 179 3.35 8.18 -4.17
C THR A 179 2.86 9.06 -3.03
N ALA A 180 2.08 8.51 -2.10
CA ALA A 180 1.52 9.23 -0.97
C ALA A 180 2.55 9.47 0.15
N SER A 181 2.26 10.44 1.02
CA SER A 181 3.09 10.74 2.21
C SER A 181 2.41 10.23 3.48
N ASN A 182 3.19 10.04 4.55
CA ASN A 182 2.67 9.71 5.88
C ASN A 182 2.08 10.93 6.64
N ASN A 183 2.00 12.10 6.02
CA ASN A 183 1.46 13.31 6.64
C ASN A 183 -0.07 13.38 6.44
N THR A 184 -0.81 12.67 7.29
CA THR A 184 -2.27 12.57 7.26
C THR A 184 -2.91 13.22 8.48
N THR A 185 -4.05 13.87 8.29
CA THR A 185 -4.86 14.47 9.37
C THR A 185 -6.30 13.96 9.28
N PRO A 186 -7.03 13.88 10.41
CA PRO A 186 -8.45 13.57 10.36
C PRO A 186 -9.21 14.64 9.56
N SER A 187 -10.29 14.22 8.88
CA SER A 187 -11.19 15.14 8.17
C SER A 187 -11.94 16.06 9.15
N ASP A 188 -12.33 15.51 10.30
CA ASP A 188 -12.87 16.25 11.44
C ASP A 188 -11.89 16.14 12.62
N LYS A 189 -11.24 17.25 12.94
CA LYS A 189 -10.23 17.33 14.01
C LYS A 189 -10.82 17.21 15.42
N ASN A 190 -12.12 17.46 15.56
CA ASN A 190 -12.81 17.42 16.86
C ASN A 190 -13.38 16.03 17.16
N ASN A 191 -13.53 15.18 16.14
CA ASN A 191 -14.05 13.83 16.30
C ASN A 191 -12.94 12.80 16.43
N CYS A 192 -12.56 12.49 17.68
CA CYS A 192 -11.61 11.42 18.00
C CYS A 192 -12.27 10.05 18.22
N ARG A 193 -13.55 9.87 17.84
CA ARG A 193 -14.34 8.64 18.07
C ARG A 193 -14.16 8.14 19.52
N LYS A 194 -13.89 6.84 19.73
CA LYS A 194 -13.50 6.27 21.02
C LYS A 194 -11.99 6.00 21.10
N TYR A 195 -11.15 6.68 20.31
CA TYR A 195 -9.71 6.39 20.30
C TYR A 195 -9.05 6.59 21.68
N LEU A 196 -9.56 7.51 22.49
CA LEU A 196 -9.01 7.80 23.82
C LEU A 196 -9.57 6.90 24.93
N THR A 197 -10.78 6.35 24.76
CA THR A 197 -11.53 5.65 25.80
C THR A 197 -11.69 4.15 25.54
N GLY A 198 -11.64 3.73 24.28
CA GLY A 198 -11.73 2.33 23.87
C GLY A 198 -10.54 1.48 24.35
N GLY A 199 -10.78 0.19 24.44
CA GLY A 199 -9.82 -0.82 24.87
C GLY A 199 -9.38 -0.64 26.32
N THR A 200 -10.29 -0.18 27.18
CA THR A 200 -9.97 0.21 28.57
C THR A 200 -8.88 1.29 28.60
N GLU A 201 -9.15 2.40 27.88
CA GLU A 201 -8.21 3.52 27.70
C GLU A 201 -6.86 3.09 27.08
N TRP A 202 -6.91 2.18 26.10
CA TRP A 202 -5.71 1.57 25.50
C TRP A 202 -4.70 2.60 24.98
N HIS A 203 -5.18 3.75 24.50
CA HIS A 203 -4.34 4.88 24.11
C HIS A 203 -3.29 5.24 25.18
N LYS A 204 -3.69 5.29 26.46
CA LYS A 204 -2.78 5.60 27.57
C LYS A 204 -1.72 4.53 27.75
N GLN A 205 -1.94 3.31 27.28
CA GLN A 205 -0.99 2.20 27.39
C GLN A 205 0.06 2.22 26.28
N VAL A 206 -0.27 2.76 25.10
CA VAL A 206 0.60 2.63 23.90
C VAL A 206 1.15 3.93 23.35
N PHE A 207 0.65 5.10 23.78
CA PHE A 207 1.15 6.41 23.38
C PHE A 207 1.70 7.24 24.56
N THR A 208 2.68 8.10 24.27
CA THR A 208 3.31 9.06 25.19
C THR A 208 2.66 10.44 25.13
N GLN A 209 1.92 10.74 24.06
CA GLN A 209 1.30 12.04 23.76
C GLN A 209 -0.20 11.89 23.49
N ASP A 210 -0.94 12.99 23.53
CA ASP A 210 -2.36 13.01 23.21
C ASP A 210 -2.65 12.92 21.70
N PHE A 211 -3.90 12.61 21.37
CA PHE A 211 -4.39 12.50 19.99
C PHE A 211 -4.10 13.74 19.14
N ASN A 212 -4.33 14.95 19.66
CA ASN A 212 -4.18 16.17 18.87
C ASN A 212 -2.70 16.41 18.53
N THR A 213 -1.79 16.18 19.48
CA THR A 213 -0.35 16.27 19.26
C THR A 213 0.12 15.32 18.15
N ILE A 214 -0.34 14.06 18.16
CA ILE A 214 0.11 13.06 17.19
C ILE A 214 -0.58 13.22 15.83
N ALA A 215 -1.92 13.23 15.83
CA ALA A 215 -2.73 13.12 14.62
C ALA A 215 -2.93 14.45 13.89
N VAL A 216 -2.97 15.58 14.61
CA VAL A 216 -3.29 16.89 14.04
C VAL A 216 -2.03 17.73 13.85
N ILE A 217 -1.24 17.93 14.92
CA ILE A 217 0.00 18.72 14.87
C ILE A 217 1.09 17.93 14.15
N GLY A 218 1.35 16.71 14.61
CA GLY A 218 2.33 15.80 13.99
C GLY A 218 1.89 15.24 12.63
N LYS A 219 0.60 15.39 12.28
CA LYS A 219 -0.01 14.88 11.04
C LYS A 219 0.26 13.39 10.82
N LYS A 220 0.19 12.57 11.88
CA LYS A 220 0.39 11.11 11.81
C LYS A 220 -0.91 10.35 12.07
N TYR A 221 -2.05 10.84 11.59
CA TYR A 221 -3.37 10.28 11.93
C TYR A 221 -3.52 8.82 11.52
N GLU A 222 -3.04 8.44 10.34
CA GLU A 222 -3.11 7.07 9.84
C GLU A 222 -2.24 6.11 10.65
N LEU A 223 -0.95 6.46 10.85
CA LEU A 223 -0.05 5.68 11.70
C LEU A 223 -0.56 5.57 13.14
N PHE A 224 -1.14 6.65 13.67
CA PHE A 224 -1.80 6.63 14.98
C PHE A 224 -2.92 5.57 15.03
N ARG A 225 -3.82 5.55 14.04
CA ARG A 225 -4.90 4.56 14.00
C ARG A 225 -4.34 3.15 13.89
N PHE A 226 -3.43 2.88 12.96
CA PHE A 226 -2.89 1.54 12.79
C PHE A 226 -2.12 1.04 14.00
N TRP A 227 -1.36 1.93 14.67
CA TRP A 227 -0.72 1.58 15.93
C TRP A 227 -1.74 1.27 17.03
N LEU A 228 -2.78 2.10 17.19
CA LEU A 228 -3.81 1.91 18.21
C LEU A 228 -4.60 0.62 18.00
N LEU A 229 -5.17 0.43 16.81
CA LEU A 229 -5.99 -0.74 16.49
C LEU A 229 -5.15 -2.02 16.50
N GLY A 230 -3.99 -2.00 15.84
CA GLY A 230 -3.14 -3.19 15.69
C GLY A 230 -2.53 -3.65 17.02
N SER A 231 -2.05 -2.72 17.85
CA SER A 231 -1.49 -3.07 19.16
C SER A 231 -2.53 -3.62 20.14
N TRP A 232 -3.76 -3.10 20.08
CA TRP A 232 -4.87 -3.61 20.89
C TRP A 232 -5.30 -5.00 20.42
N LEU A 233 -5.46 -5.17 19.10
CA LEU A 233 -5.83 -6.45 18.49
C LEU A 233 -4.81 -7.53 18.84
N ALA A 234 -3.51 -7.25 18.65
CA ALA A 234 -2.44 -8.18 19.01
C ALA A 234 -2.47 -8.55 20.50
N ASN A 235 -2.80 -7.61 21.38
CA ASN A 235 -2.98 -7.90 22.79
C ASN A 235 -4.16 -8.86 23.05
N GLN A 236 -5.29 -8.68 22.37
CA GLN A 236 -6.43 -9.61 22.47
C GLN A 236 -6.06 -11.01 21.98
N CYS A 237 -5.20 -11.10 20.97
CA CYS A 237 -4.72 -12.36 20.41
C CYS A 237 -3.49 -12.96 21.13
N GLN A 238 -2.96 -12.29 22.16
CA GLN A 238 -1.72 -12.66 22.85
C GLN A 238 -0.52 -12.80 21.89
N LYS A 239 -0.38 -11.84 20.97
CA LYS A 239 0.66 -11.79 19.94
C LYS A 239 1.50 -10.53 20.05
N ASP A 240 2.71 -10.57 19.51
CA ASP A 240 3.51 -9.37 19.31
C ASP A 240 2.99 -8.59 18.11
N PHE A 241 3.25 -7.28 18.09
CA PHE A 241 2.74 -6.39 17.06
C PHE A 241 3.85 -5.64 16.34
N TYR A 242 3.75 -5.60 15.02
CA TYR A 242 4.63 -4.83 14.18
C TYR A 242 3.80 -3.93 13.27
N LEU A 243 4.08 -2.62 13.31
CA LEU A 243 3.61 -1.69 12.29
C LEU A 243 4.77 -1.40 11.33
N LEU A 244 4.69 -1.95 10.13
CA LEU A 244 5.66 -1.76 9.07
C LEU A 244 5.18 -0.63 8.16
N ASN A 245 5.93 0.47 8.12
CA ASN A 245 5.72 1.54 7.15
C ASN A 245 6.61 1.27 5.93
N LEU A 246 6.01 0.75 4.87
CA LEU A 246 6.67 0.33 3.65
C LEU A 246 6.73 1.49 2.65
N VAL A 247 7.93 2.00 2.38
CA VAL A 247 8.13 3.25 1.62
C VAL A 247 9.16 3.08 0.50
N LEU A 248 9.34 4.08 -0.36
CA LEU A 248 10.50 4.14 -1.27
C LEU A 248 11.79 4.47 -0.49
N ALA A 249 12.93 3.91 -0.90
CA ALA A 249 14.21 4.11 -0.21
C ALA A 249 14.59 5.58 -0.05
N GLU A 250 14.34 6.43 -1.06
CA GLU A 250 14.61 7.87 -0.96
C GLU A 250 13.58 8.65 -0.14
N ARG A 251 12.41 8.08 0.19
CA ARG A 251 11.31 8.76 0.89
C ARG A 251 11.24 8.36 2.36
N GLU A 252 10.65 9.25 3.17
CA GLU A 252 10.31 8.98 4.58
C GLU A 252 11.50 8.45 5.41
N LYS A 253 12.74 8.86 5.08
CA LYS A 253 13.98 8.33 5.70
C LYS A 253 14.04 8.47 7.22
N ASN A 254 13.34 9.47 7.76
CA ASN A 254 13.32 9.79 9.18
C ASN A 254 12.01 9.38 9.86
N ILE A 255 11.14 8.60 9.23
CA ILE A 255 9.79 8.35 9.76
C ILE A 255 9.79 7.65 11.13
N GLU A 256 10.72 6.74 11.39
CA GLU A 256 10.89 6.15 12.72
C GLU A 256 11.25 7.23 13.74
N LYS A 257 12.22 8.10 13.44
CA LYS A 257 12.59 9.22 14.33
C LYS A 257 11.43 10.22 14.53
N GLN A 258 10.51 10.32 13.58
CA GLN A 258 9.36 11.22 13.65
C GLN A 258 8.16 10.62 14.41
N PHE A 259 7.93 9.31 14.30
CA PHE A 259 6.75 8.66 14.89
C PHE A 259 7.07 7.93 16.20
N SER A 260 8.24 7.30 16.32
CA SER A 260 8.63 6.56 17.52
C SER A 260 8.61 7.37 18.83
N PRO A 261 8.88 8.70 18.85
CA PRO A 261 8.72 9.49 20.08
C PRO A 261 7.29 9.54 20.64
N TYR A 262 6.27 9.26 19.81
CA TYR A 262 4.87 9.25 20.22
C TYR A 262 4.41 7.93 20.82
N ILE A 263 5.14 6.84 20.59
CA ILE A 263 4.76 5.50 21.08
C ILE A 263 5.53 5.17 22.35
N LYS A 264 4.89 4.42 23.25
CA LYS A 264 5.57 3.89 24.43
C LYS A 264 6.49 2.74 24.03
N PRO A 265 7.75 2.71 24.50
CA PRO A 265 8.65 1.59 24.23
C PRO A 265 8.07 0.29 24.78
N ALA A 266 8.06 -0.76 23.96
CA ALA A 266 7.68 -2.11 24.35
C ALA A 266 8.45 -3.13 23.51
N VAL A 267 8.88 -4.23 24.12
CA VAL A 267 9.63 -5.28 23.40
C VAL A 267 8.74 -5.97 22.37
N ASN A 268 7.48 -6.21 22.73
CA ASN A 268 6.48 -6.90 21.93
C ASN A 268 5.71 -6.00 20.95
N ARG A 269 6.09 -4.72 20.81
CA ARG A 269 5.43 -3.79 19.87
C ARG A 269 6.46 -2.91 19.20
N GLN A 270 6.61 -3.02 17.89
CA GLN A 270 7.65 -2.30 17.16
C GLN A 270 7.08 -1.57 15.95
N PHE A 271 7.47 -0.31 15.78
CA PHE A 271 7.27 0.43 14.54
C PHE A 271 8.56 0.35 13.74
N LYS A 272 8.48 -0.10 12.48
CA LYS A 272 9.65 -0.21 11.61
C LYS A 272 9.41 0.43 10.25
N ARG A 273 10.43 1.09 9.72
CA ARG A 273 10.50 1.48 8.31
C ARG A 273 11.08 0.33 7.51
N VAL A 274 10.40 -0.03 6.43
CA VAL A 274 10.86 -1.00 5.43
C VAL A 274 10.78 -0.32 4.07
N THR A 275 11.65 -0.68 3.13
CA THR A 275 11.59 -0.14 1.77
C THR A 275 11.19 -1.17 0.74
N TRP A 276 10.59 -0.70 -0.36
CA TRP A 276 10.33 -1.54 -1.52
C TRP A 276 11.61 -2.14 -2.09
N GLU A 277 12.71 -1.40 -2.01
CA GLU A 277 14.05 -1.85 -2.37
C GLU A 277 14.56 -2.96 -1.44
N ASP A 278 14.32 -2.88 -0.13
CA ASP A 278 14.65 -3.98 0.80
C ASP A 278 13.90 -5.27 0.41
N ILE A 279 12.63 -5.16 0.02
CA ILE A 279 11.83 -6.31 -0.45
C ILE A 279 12.39 -6.85 -1.77
N LYS A 280 12.76 -5.98 -2.71
CA LYS A 280 13.40 -6.41 -3.97
C LYS A 280 14.70 -7.15 -3.70
N ASP A 281 15.57 -6.61 -2.84
CA ASP A 281 16.84 -7.24 -2.46
C ASP A 281 16.60 -8.60 -1.77
N HIS A 282 15.56 -8.69 -0.93
CA HIS A 282 15.12 -9.97 -0.37
C HIS A 282 14.74 -10.98 -1.46
N ILE A 283 13.97 -10.57 -2.48
CA ILE A 283 13.61 -11.44 -3.61
C ILE A 283 14.87 -11.88 -4.38
N ILE A 284 15.79 -10.96 -4.67
CA ILE A 284 17.05 -11.28 -5.37
C ILE A 284 17.83 -12.36 -4.62
N ASN A 285 17.95 -12.20 -3.30
CA ASN A 285 18.81 -13.05 -2.48
C ASN A 285 18.18 -14.39 -2.08
N ASN A 286 16.86 -14.51 -2.13
CA ASN A 286 16.15 -15.64 -1.54
C ASN A 286 15.19 -16.38 -2.47
N ALA A 287 14.72 -15.75 -3.54
CA ALA A 287 13.84 -16.42 -4.49
C ALA A 287 14.63 -17.40 -5.38
N PRO A 288 14.05 -18.57 -5.70
CA PRO A 288 14.64 -19.49 -6.67
C PRO A 288 14.74 -18.82 -8.04
N GLU A 289 15.80 -19.16 -8.79
CA GLU A 289 15.92 -18.70 -10.18
C GLU A 289 14.79 -19.27 -11.04
N GLY A 290 14.26 -18.46 -11.94
CA GLY A 290 13.16 -18.87 -12.81
C GLY A 290 12.44 -17.71 -13.49
N GLU A 291 11.40 -18.07 -14.24
CA GLU A 291 10.54 -17.12 -14.96
C GLU A 291 9.83 -16.17 -13.98
N GLU A 292 9.31 -16.69 -12.87
CA GLU A 292 8.56 -15.90 -11.89
C GLU A 292 9.42 -14.84 -11.20
N LYS A 293 10.64 -15.22 -10.77
CA LYS A 293 11.63 -14.27 -10.24
C LYS A 293 11.99 -13.22 -11.28
N SER A 294 12.28 -13.64 -12.51
CA SER A 294 12.63 -12.73 -13.61
C SER A 294 11.51 -11.72 -13.90
N LYS A 295 10.26 -12.18 -13.87
CA LYS A 295 9.04 -11.37 -14.09
C LYS A 295 8.84 -10.32 -13.01
N ILE A 296 8.94 -10.67 -11.72
CA ILE A 296 8.80 -9.68 -10.64
C ILE A 296 9.96 -8.68 -10.62
N LEU A 297 11.20 -9.11 -10.92
CA LEU A 297 12.35 -8.20 -11.00
C LEU A 297 12.26 -7.25 -12.21
N ALA A 298 11.74 -7.72 -13.34
CA ALA A 298 11.41 -6.88 -14.48
C ALA A 298 10.33 -5.86 -14.12
N TYR A 299 9.30 -6.27 -13.36
CA TYR A 299 8.28 -5.35 -12.86
C TYR A 299 8.85 -4.23 -12.00
N PHE A 300 9.69 -4.54 -11.00
CA PHE A 300 10.40 -3.51 -10.23
C PHE A 300 11.21 -2.60 -11.16
N THR A 301 11.94 -3.17 -12.11
CA THR A 301 12.80 -2.40 -13.02
C THR A 301 12.02 -1.44 -13.90
N ASN A 302 10.83 -1.86 -14.33
CA ASN A 302 10.00 -1.18 -15.31
C ASN A 302 8.93 -0.28 -14.67
N LYS A 303 8.65 -0.39 -13.37
CA LYS A 303 7.61 0.39 -12.69
C LYS A 303 7.92 1.90 -12.72
N THR A 304 6.87 2.69 -12.88
CA THR A 304 6.92 4.16 -12.94
C THR A 304 6.06 4.80 -11.85
N MET A 305 6.39 6.05 -11.47
CA MET A 305 5.51 6.91 -10.66
C MET A 305 4.58 7.78 -11.53
N GLY A 306 4.61 7.58 -12.85
CA GLY A 306 3.96 8.43 -13.83
C GLY A 306 4.84 9.59 -14.25
N TYR A 307 4.22 10.71 -14.61
CA TYR A 307 4.89 11.90 -15.14
C TYR A 307 4.89 13.05 -14.13
N ASP A 308 5.99 13.81 -14.09
CA ASP A 308 6.09 15.03 -13.29
C ASP A 308 5.29 16.20 -13.92
N HIS A 309 5.29 17.36 -13.26
CA HIS A 309 4.57 18.55 -13.75
C HIS A 309 5.09 19.08 -15.10
N SER A 310 6.31 18.69 -15.49
CA SER A 310 6.93 19.07 -16.75
C SER A 310 6.65 18.05 -17.84
N GLY A 311 5.99 16.92 -17.53
CA GLY A 311 5.77 15.82 -18.45
C GLY A 311 6.96 14.88 -18.60
N SER A 312 7.91 14.86 -17.65
CA SER A 312 9.02 13.89 -17.64
C SER A 312 8.62 12.62 -16.90
N LEU A 313 8.97 11.46 -17.47
CA LEU A 313 8.67 10.17 -16.88
C LEU A 313 9.54 9.92 -15.64
N GLN A 314 8.91 9.51 -14.55
CA GLN A 314 9.57 9.22 -13.27
C GLN A 314 9.66 7.72 -13.04
N LYS A 315 10.89 7.22 -12.87
CA LYS A 315 11.13 5.83 -12.47
C LYS A 315 10.69 5.61 -11.03
N ALA A 316 10.13 4.45 -10.72
CA ALA A 316 9.63 4.12 -9.38
C ALA A 316 10.73 3.96 -8.33
N PHE A 317 11.82 3.29 -8.69
CA PHE A 317 12.86 2.91 -7.75
C PHE A 317 14.21 3.38 -8.27
N ALA A 318 15.00 4.00 -7.40
CA ALA A 318 16.38 4.37 -7.68
C ALA A 318 17.27 3.16 -7.45
N PHE A 319 17.78 2.57 -8.53
CA PHE A 319 18.75 1.48 -8.42
C PHE A 319 20.16 2.06 -8.39
N LYS A 320 20.98 1.56 -7.47
CA LYS A 320 22.43 1.79 -7.47
C LYS A 320 23.11 0.85 -8.46
#